data_AF-A0A9N7N5Z5-F1
#
_entry.id   AF-A0A9N7N5Z5-F1
#
_cell.length_a   1.000
_cell.length_b   1.000
_cell.length_c   1.000
_cell.angle_alpha   90.00
_cell.angle_beta   90.00
_cell.angle_gamma   90.00
#
_symmetry.space_group_name_H-M   'P 1'
#
loop_
_entity.id
_entity.type
_entity.pdbx_description
1 polymer ?
#
loop_
_entity_poly.entity_id
_entity_poly.type
_entity_poly.pdbx_seq_one_letter_code
_entity_poly.pdbx_strand_id
1 'polypeptide(L)'
;MEISRTAALSVFTASTLILTSFVVYGYKTEPTSPHRAHLHRMQALKASFKDVTSPSTAAPFVYHVTSYGADPTGIQDSTEAILKAVSDALGGTGNGLLTDGIVNLGGARVDLDGGNYLISRPIRFPVSRKGNFVIHGGSLTAANDFPDNGYLIDLSSDSPDHNSGYNYEFVTLRDLLLDSNSRGGGIQISNSLRTSIDNCYVTRFNTTGIAAIGGHETYIRNSYLGQIPTAGGDHREREFSGTAIALHGNDNAVTDVVIFSAAIGILVTGQANAISGVHCYNKATGFGGMGIFLKTPGLTQTRIVNSYFDFTGIVAEDPVQLSVTNSFFLGDAHVLFKSVKGIVNGVNVVDNMFSGSGKNVDIVQLDETGGSFARVDQVVVDRNNVNGMRLRSTVARGGVQGNGNSSSWAVDFSSVLVFPNLIRQVQYSFISSDGSFPAHVLRNVSENRVVIQAETAVEASVYVTVDQGAGFSSS
;
A
#
# COMPACT_ATOMS: atom_id res chain seq x y z
N MET A 1 52.05 19.44 -36.96
CA MET A 1 51.82 20.85 -36.58
C MET A 1 50.41 20.89 -36.00
N GLU A 2 50.34 20.97 -34.66
CA GLU A 2 49.21 21.22 -33.73
C GLU A 2 47.83 20.56 -34.01
N ILE A 3 47.26 19.61 -33.23
CA ILE A 3 46.98 19.48 -31.77
C ILE A 3 46.10 20.69 -31.32
N SER A 4 44.87 20.63 -30.77
CA SER A 4 44.15 19.61 -30.00
C SER A 4 42.72 20.09 -29.60
N ARG A 5 41.83 19.11 -29.38
CA ARG A 5 40.75 18.98 -28.37
C ARG A 5 39.64 20.05 -28.26
N THR A 6 38.42 19.60 -28.58
CA THR A 6 37.18 20.04 -27.95
C THR A 6 36.87 19.14 -26.75
N ALA A 7 36.84 19.74 -25.56
CA ALA A 7 36.40 19.09 -24.33
C ALA A 7 34.95 19.48 -24.03
N ALA A 8 34.14 18.46 -23.71
CA ALA A 8 32.85 18.59 -23.07
C ALA A 8 33.01 19.13 -21.65
N LEU A 9 32.09 20.00 -21.22
CA LEU A 9 31.90 20.29 -19.80
C LEU A 9 30.41 20.29 -19.45
N SER A 10 30.14 19.49 -18.44
CA SER A 10 28.91 19.19 -17.71
C SER A 10 28.20 20.42 -17.15
N VAL A 11 26.88 20.47 -17.30
CA VAL A 11 25.99 21.39 -16.59
C VAL A 11 25.62 20.75 -15.25
N PHE A 12 26.17 21.29 -14.15
CA PHE A 12 25.66 21.09 -12.80
C PHE A 12 24.53 22.09 -12.54
N THR A 13 23.33 21.59 -12.25
CA THR A 13 22.21 22.37 -11.71
C THR A 13 22.44 22.61 -10.22
N ALA A 14 22.68 23.87 -9.84
CA ALA A 14 22.68 24.32 -8.45
C ALA A 14 21.32 24.92 -8.10
N SER A 15 20.70 24.38 -7.05
CA SER A 15 19.41 24.77 -6.49
C SER A 15 19.45 26.17 -5.88
N THR A 16 18.55 27.05 -6.31
CA THR A 16 18.40 28.41 -5.77
C THR A 16 17.54 28.37 -4.50
N LEU A 17 18.13 28.83 -3.39
CA LEU A 17 17.49 29.05 -2.09
C LEU A 17 16.72 30.38 -2.13
N ILE A 18 15.39 30.36 -1.95
CA ILE A 18 14.57 31.57 -1.84
C ILE A 18 14.48 31.97 -0.35
N LEU A 19 15.12 33.09 0.02
CA LEU A 19 14.83 33.81 1.26
C LEU A 19 13.74 34.86 1.00
N THR A 20 12.56 34.68 1.59
CA THR A 20 11.52 35.71 1.65
C THR A 20 11.78 36.65 2.83
N SER A 21 11.86 37.95 2.53
CA SER A 21 11.98 39.04 3.50
C SER A 21 10.58 39.53 3.90
N PHE A 22 10.26 39.59 5.19
CA PHE A 22 9.04 40.21 5.68
C PHE A 22 9.20 41.73 5.76
N VAL A 23 8.32 42.45 5.05
CA VAL A 23 8.14 43.91 5.16
C VAL A 23 7.15 44.18 6.29
N VAL A 24 7.60 44.93 7.31
CA VAL A 24 6.75 45.41 8.42
C VAL A 24 6.12 46.75 8.02
N TYR A 25 4.80 46.80 7.96
CA TYR A 25 4.04 48.04 7.81
C TYR A 25 3.91 48.75 9.17
N GLY A 26 4.46 49.96 9.28
CA GLY A 26 4.34 50.82 10.46
C GLY A 26 3.01 51.55 10.51
N TYR A 27 2.30 51.44 11.64
CA TYR A 27 1.15 52.28 11.97
C TYR A 27 1.61 53.57 12.67
N LYS A 28 1.13 54.71 12.18
CA LYS A 28 1.26 56.03 12.83
C LYS A 28 0.41 56.08 14.09
N THR A 29 0.99 56.50 15.21
CA THR A 29 0.29 56.79 16.47
C THR A 29 0.13 58.30 16.65
N GLU A 30 -1.09 58.75 16.97
CA GLU A 30 -1.34 60.06 17.56
C GLU A 30 -1.33 59.98 19.10
N PRO A 31 -0.94 61.04 19.82
CA PRO A 31 -0.75 60.99 21.26
C PRO A 31 -2.07 61.13 22.02
N THR A 32 -2.46 60.09 22.77
CA THR A 32 -3.61 60.16 23.68
C THR A 32 -3.19 60.62 25.08
N SER A 33 -3.96 61.57 25.64
CA SER A 33 -3.70 62.20 26.95
C SER A 33 -3.62 61.19 28.11
N PRO A 34 -2.70 61.38 29.09
CA PRO A 34 -2.46 60.46 30.22
C PRO A 34 -3.72 60.15 31.07
N HIS A 35 -4.71 61.03 31.05
CA HIS A 35 -5.93 60.87 31.85
C HIS A 35 -6.88 59.81 31.27
N ARG A 36 -6.86 59.61 29.95
CA ARG A 36 -7.73 58.63 29.26
C ARG A 36 -7.20 57.20 29.40
N ALA A 37 -5.88 57.03 29.43
CA ALA A 37 -5.23 55.74 29.69
C ALA A 37 -5.52 55.19 31.09
N HIS A 38 -5.65 56.07 32.09
CA HIS A 38 -5.96 55.67 33.46
C HIS A 38 -7.40 55.14 33.61
N LEU A 39 -8.38 55.79 32.96
CA LEU A 39 -9.78 55.35 32.95
C LEU A 39 -9.96 54.00 32.23
N HIS A 40 -9.27 53.76 31.11
CA HIS A 40 -9.29 52.46 30.45
C HIS A 40 -8.65 51.35 31.30
N ARG A 41 -7.58 51.66 32.05
CA ARG A 41 -6.94 50.68 32.94
C ARG A 41 -7.82 50.33 34.14
N MET A 42 -8.55 51.31 34.70
CA MET A 42 -9.52 51.05 35.76
C MET A 42 -10.77 50.30 35.28
N GLN A 43 -11.24 50.57 34.05
CA GLN A 43 -12.33 49.80 33.44
C GLN A 43 -11.91 48.36 33.10
N ALA A 44 -10.66 48.14 32.65
CA ALA A 44 -10.10 46.80 32.44
C ALA A 44 -9.93 46.02 33.75
N LEU A 45 -9.49 46.68 34.83
CA LEU A 45 -9.46 46.08 36.17
C LEU A 45 -10.87 45.76 36.69
N LYS A 46 -11.87 46.63 36.46
CA LYS A 46 -13.25 46.40 36.90
C LYS A 46 -13.98 45.33 36.07
N ALA A 47 -13.59 45.14 34.81
CA ALA A 47 -14.04 44.03 33.96
C ALA A 47 -13.37 42.70 34.37
N SER A 48 -12.13 42.74 34.87
CA SER A 48 -11.40 41.55 35.35
C SER A 48 -11.95 40.94 36.64
N PHE A 49 -12.86 41.61 37.36
CA PHE A 49 -13.43 41.13 38.63
C PHE A 49 -14.92 40.77 38.53
N LYS A 50 -15.52 40.71 37.33
CA LYS A 50 -16.95 40.38 37.15
C LYS A 50 -17.25 39.01 36.55
N ASP A 51 -16.26 38.27 36.08
CA ASP A 51 -16.41 36.86 35.70
C ASP A 51 -15.56 35.98 36.63
N VAL A 52 -16.03 35.84 37.87
CA VAL A 52 -15.76 34.61 38.63
C VAL A 52 -17.04 33.79 38.57
N THR A 53 -17.35 33.31 37.37
CA THR A 53 -18.15 32.11 37.22
C THR A 53 -17.30 30.95 37.73
N SER A 54 -17.87 30.14 38.62
CA SER A 54 -17.30 28.86 39.06
C SER A 54 -16.62 28.13 37.90
N PRO A 55 -15.44 27.51 38.09
CA PRO A 55 -14.84 26.74 37.01
C PRO A 55 -15.86 25.69 36.58
N SER A 56 -16.42 25.82 35.38
CA SER A 56 -16.95 24.65 34.69
C SER A 56 -15.77 23.70 34.65
N THR A 57 -15.84 22.59 35.37
CA THR A 57 -14.83 21.54 35.31
C THR A 57 -14.52 21.29 33.85
N ALA A 58 -13.34 21.72 33.40
CA ALA A 58 -12.92 21.52 32.03
C ALA A 58 -13.05 20.03 31.74
N ALA A 59 -13.77 19.68 30.66
CA ALA A 59 -13.94 18.29 30.29
C ALA A 59 -12.54 17.65 30.18
N PRO A 60 -12.32 16.45 30.76
CA PRO A 60 -11.03 15.82 30.71
C PRO A 60 -10.65 15.56 29.25
N PHE A 61 -9.39 15.82 28.87
CA PHE A 61 -8.90 15.46 27.53
C PHE A 61 -8.48 13.99 27.45
N VAL A 62 -8.39 13.30 28.58
CA VAL A 62 -8.02 11.89 28.70
C VAL A 62 -9.10 11.15 29.48
N TYR A 63 -9.62 10.10 28.86
CA TYR A 63 -10.74 9.30 29.34
C TYR A 63 -10.23 7.89 29.64
N HIS A 64 -9.94 7.63 30.91
CA HIS A 64 -9.42 6.36 31.41
C HIS A 64 -10.56 5.35 31.56
N VAL A 65 -10.54 4.26 30.78
CA VAL A 65 -11.67 3.30 30.77
C VAL A 65 -11.93 2.65 32.14
N THR A 66 -10.91 2.51 32.97
CA THR A 66 -11.06 1.99 34.35
C THR A 66 -11.88 2.93 35.24
N SER A 67 -11.81 4.25 35.01
CA SER A 67 -12.65 5.25 35.70
C SER A 67 -14.12 5.15 35.30
N TYR A 68 -14.41 4.50 34.17
CA TYR A 68 -15.76 4.17 33.71
C TYR A 68 -16.25 2.80 34.16
N GLY A 69 -15.43 2.06 34.93
CA GLY A 69 -15.76 0.74 35.45
C GLY A 69 -15.37 -0.44 34.55
N ALA A 70 -14.51 -0.22 33.54
CA ALA A 70 -13.98 -1.31 32.73
C ALA A 70 -13.09 -2.22 33.59
N ASP A 71 -13.17 -3.54 33.37
CA ASP A 71 -12.40 -4.56 34.08
C ASP A 71 -11.13 -4.92 33.31
N PRO A 72 -9.94 -4.45 33.76
CA PRO A 72 -8.68 -4.70 33.07
C PRO A 72 -8.20 -6.15 33.14
N THR A 73 -8.89 -7.02 33.90
CA THR A 73 -8.54 -8.44 34.03
C THR A 73 -9.15 -9.31 32.92
N GLY A 74 -10.16 -8.80 32.21
CA GLY A 74 -10.83 -9.51 31.12
C GLY A 74 -11.79 -10.60 31.59
N ILE A 75 -12.18 -10.57 32.87
CA ILE A 75 -13.15 -11.50 33.45
C ILE A 75 -14.57 -10.99 33.21
N GLN A 76 -14.81 -9.70 33.44
CA GLN A 76 -16.10 -9.05 33.23
C GLN A 76 -16.15 -8.32 31.90
N ASP A 77 -17.35 -8.29 31.32
CA ASP A 77 -17.61 -7.54 30.10
C ASP A 77 -17.44 -6.03 30.36
N SER A 78 -16.52 -5.43 29.61
CA SER A 78 -16.15 -4.02 29.72
C SER A 78 -16.79 -3.14 28.64
N THR A 79 -17.65 -3.71 27.79
CA THR A 79 -18.17 -3.03 26.60
C THR A 79 -18.86 -1.71 26.93
N GLU A 80 -19.78 -1.71 27.89
CA GLU A 80 -20.53 -0.50 28.27
C GLU A 80 -19.63 0.58 28.86
N ALA A 81 -18.64 0.19 29.67
CA ALA A 81 -17.69 1.13 30.26
C ALA A 81 -16.82 1.79 29.20
N ILE A 82 -16.30 1.01 28.25
CA ILE A 82 -15.46 1.52 27.15
C ILE A 82 -16.30 2.40 26.21
N LEU A 83 -17.50 1.97 25.82
CA LEU A 83 -18.40 2.78 24.99
C LEU A 83 -18.77 4.10 25.66
N LYS A 84 -18.97 4.11 26.99
CA LYS A 84 -19.23 5.33 27.73
C LYS A 84 -18.03 6.28 27.71
N ALA A 85 -16.81 5.76 27.90
CA ALA A 85 -15.58 6.56 27.78
C ALA A 85 -15.42 7.16 26.37
N VAL A 86 -15.66 6.36 25.33
CA VAL A 86 -15.62 6.82 23.93
C VAL A 86 -16.69 7.88 23.67
N SER A 87 -17.93 7.66 24.14
CA SER A 87 -19.03 8.61 23.97
C SER A 87 -18.72 9.96 24.62
N ASP A 88 -18.22 9.96 25.87
CA ASP A 88 -17.87 11.20 26.57
C ASP A 88 -16.70 11.93 25.90
N ALA A 89 -15.73 11.19 25.34
CA ALA A 89 -14.64 11.77 24.58
C ALA A 89 -15.09 12.42 23.27
N LEU A 90 -15.97 11.77 22.52
CA LEU A 90 -16.54 12.33 21.28
C LEU A 90 -17.54 13.46 21.55
N GLY A 91 -18.18 13.45 22.72
CA GLY A 91 -19.07 14.49 23.23
C GLY A 91 -18.35 15.68 23.87
N GLY A 92 -17.02 15.61 24.03
CA GLY A 92 -16.21 16.66 24.64
C GLY A 92 -16.32 18.01 23.93
N THR A 93 -15.95 19.08 24.63
CA THR A 93 -15.94 20.44 24.09
C THR A 93 -14.87 20.56 23.00
N GLY A 94 -15.31 20.56 21.74
CA GLY A 94 -14.42 20.82 20.60
C GLY A 94 -14.10 22.31 20.45
N ASN A 95 -12.98 22.61 19.79
CA ASN A 95 -12.59 23.97 19.45
C ASN A 95 -12.23 24.08 17.97
N GLY A 96 -13.04 24.81 17.22
CA GLY A 96 -12.90 24.96 15.78
C GLY A 96 -13.31 23.71 15.00
N LEU A 97 -13.05 23.77 13.70
CA LEU A 97 -13.42 22.76 12.73
C LEU A 97 -12.18 22.29 11.97
N LEU A 98 -12.15 21.01 11.61
CA LEU A 98 -11.30 20.44 10.57
C LEU A 98 -12.03 20.56 9.22
N THR A 99 -11.93 19.56 8.35
CA THR A 99 -12.59 19.56 7.03
C THR A 99 -14.10 19.36 7.17
N ASP A 100 -14.87 20.01 6.30
CA ASP A 100 -16.32 19.78 6.10
C ASP A 100 -17.18 19.82 7.37
N GLY A 101 -16.81 20.61 8.38
CA GLY A 101 -17.59 20.71 9.62
C GLY A 101 -17.31 19.59 10.63
N ILE A 102 -16.24 18.83 10.46
CA ILE A 102 -15.74 17.91 11.48
C ILE A 102 -15.22 18.71 12.67
N VAL A 103 -15.77 18.46 13.85
CA VAL A 103 -15.38 19.16 15.09
C VAL A 103 -14.02 18.66 15.55
N ASN A 104 -13.09 19.60 15.78
CA ASN A 104 -11.78 19.31 16.34
C ASN A 104 -11.87 19.12 17.86
N LEU A 105 -11.63 17.89 18.33
CA LEU A 105 -11.69 17.53 19.76
C LEU A 105 -10.43 17.91 20.55
N GLY A 106 -9.48 18.61 19.92
CA GLY A 106 -8.28 19.10 20.62
C GLY A 106 -7.32 18.00 21.06
N GLY A 107 -7.43 16.80 20.49
CA GLY A 107 -6.57 15.67 20.83
C GLY A 107 -7.09 14.82 21.99
N ALA A 108 -8.42 14.74 22.14
CA ALA A 108 -9.08 13.88 23.12
C ALA A 108 -8.62 12.42 22.99
N ARG A 109 -8.42 11.74 24.11
CA ARG A 109 -7.87 10.38 24.16
C ARG A 109 -8.70 9.46 25.03
N VAL A 110 -8.99 8.26 24.54
CA VAL A 110 -9.42 7.15 25.38
C VAL A 110 -8.18 6.30 25.68
N ASP A 111 -7.83 6.22 26.96
CA ASP A 111 -6.71 5.43 27.45
C ASP A 111 -7.26 4.13 28.03
N LEU A 112 -6.75 3.00 27.51
CA LEU A 112 -7.10 1.69 28.01
C LEU A 112 -6.34 1.33 29.29
N ASP A 113 -5.40 2.14 29.79
CA ASP A 113 -4.67 1.90 31.05
C ASP A 113 -3.85 0.58 31.10
N GLY A 114 -3.53 0.01 29.94
CA GLY A 114 -3.00 -1.35 29.83
C GLY A 114 -4.12 -2.39 29.88
N GLY A 115 -3.87 -3.53 30.53
CA GLY A 115 -4.90 -4.56 30.78
C GLY A 115 -5.39 -5.34 29.55
N ASN A 116 -6.34 -6.22 29.81
CA ASN A 116 -7.08 -6.98 28.82
C ASN A 116 -8.57 -6.86 29.11
N TYR A 117 -9.33 -6.29 28.18
CA TYR A 117 -10.75 -6.05 28.35
C TYR A 117 -11.57 -6.98 27.47
N LEU A 118 -12.48 -7.73 28.09
CA LEU A 118 -13.44 -8.55 27.38
C LEU A 118 -14.57 -7.65 26.84
N ILE A 119 -14.94 -7.79 25.57
CA ILE A 119 -16.06 -7.08 24.98
C ILE A 119 -17.03 -8.04 24.28
N SER A 120 -18.34 -7.88 24.51
CA SER A 120 -19.39 -8.70 23.90
C SER A 120 -19.96 -8.12 22.61
N ARG A 121 -19.68 -6.84 22.32
CA ARG A 121 -20.13 -6.17 21.09
C ARG A 121 -19.10 -5.16 20.58
N PRO A 122 -19.15 -4.76 19.29
CA PRO A 122 -18.26 -3.75 18.73
C PRO A 122 -18.21 -2.46 19.55
N ILE A 123 -17.01 -1.91 19.73
CA ILE A 123 -16.83 -0.53 20.19
C ILE A 123 -17.05 0.39 18.98
N ARG A 124 -18.33 0.56 18.64
CA ARG A 124 -18.76 1.46 17.57
C ARG A 124 -18.86 2.90 18.06
N PHE A 125 -18.38 3.84 17.25
CA PHE A 125 -18.41 5.25 17.61
C PHE A 125 -19.85 5.79 17.50
N PRO A 126 -20.42 6.33 18.59
CA PRO A 126 -21.84 6.73 18.63
C PRO A 126 -22.16 8.04 17.91
N VAL A 127 -21.16 8.87 17.59
CA VAL A 127 -21.35 10.23 17.05
C VAL A 127 -20.36 10.50 15.92
N SER A 128 -20.85 10.88 14.74
CA SER A 128 -20.04 11.31 13.59
C SER A 128 -19.61 12.77 13.67
N ARG A 129 -18.84 13.22 12.67
CA ARG A 129 -18.32 14.59 12.51
C ARG A 129 -17.35 14.99 13.62
N LYS A 130 -16.50 14.05 14.02
CA LYS A 130 -15.49 14.23 15.08
C LYS A 130 -14.10 13.94 14.56
N GLY A 131 -13.12 14.67 15.05
CA GLY A 131 -11.74 14.45 14.66
C GLY A 131 -10.71 14.91 15.67
N ASN A 132 -9.44 14.63 15.39
CA ASN A 132 -8.35 14.80 16.33
C ASN A 132 -8.60 14.02 17.63
N PHE A 133 -8.69 12.68 17.48
CA PHE A 133 -9.09 11.74 18.52
C PHE A 133 -8.17 10.50 18.53
N VAL A 134 -7.90 9.95 19.72
CA VAL A 134 -7.00 8.81 19.89
C VAL A 134 -7.61 7.72 20.79
N ILE A 135 -7.46 6.45 20.44
CA ILE A 135 -7.62 5.30 21.35
C ILE A 135 -6.28 4.57 21.44
N HIS A 136 -5.80 4.29 22.66
CA HIS A 136 -4.51 3.61 22.82
C HIS A 136 -4.32 2.80 24.11
N GLY A 137 -3.30 1.93 24.09
CA GLY A 137 -2.60 1.44 25.29
C GLY A 137 -3.31 0.33 26.04
N GLY A 138 -3.68 -0.78 25.38
CA GLY A 138 -4.32 -1.93 26.06
C GLY A 138 -4.73 -3.05 25.11
N SER A 139 -5.45 -4.03 25.63
CA SER A 139 -5.94 -5.17 24.83
C SER A 139 -7.46 -5.26 24.84
N LEU A 140 -8.07 -5.53 23.68
CA LEU A 140 -9.49 -5.87 23.57
C LEU A 140 -9.61 -7.33 23.12
N THR A 141 -10.40 -8.13 23.83
CA THR A 141 -10.70 -9.52 23.48
C THR A 141 -12.20 -9.69 23.25
N ALA A 142 -12.59 -10.26 22.11
CA ALA A 142 -13.98 -10.63 21.86
C ALA A 142 -14.44 -11.74 22.82
N ALA A 143 -15.60 -11.53 23.44
CA ALA A 143 -16.29 -12.54 24.21
C ALA A 143 -16.78 -13.71 23.34
N ASN A 144 -17.16 -14.81 23.98
CA ASN A 144 -17.62 -16.01 23.27
C ASN A 144 -18.92 -15.78 22.48
N ASP A 145 -19.72 -14.79 22.86
CA ASP A 145 -20.97 -14.38 22.21
C ASP A 145 -20.81 -13.16 21.29
N PHE A 146 -19.58 -12.70 21.04
CA PHE A 146 -19.31 -11.59 20.14
C PHE A 146 -19.83 -11.87 18.70
N PRO A 147 -20.40 -10.89 17.98
CA PRO A 147 -20.95 -11.11 16.65
C PRO A 147 -19.93 -11.60 15.61
N ASP A 148 -20.30 -12.60 14.81
CA ASP A 148 -19.43 -13.21 13.79
C ASP A 148 -19.07 -12.28 12.62
N ASN A 149 -19.79 -11.18 12.46
CA ASN A 149 -19.58 -10.16 11.44
C ASN A 149 -19.22 -8.78 12.03
N GLY A 150 -18.99 -8.69 13.36
CA GLY A 150 -18.60 -7.46 14.02
C GLY A 150 -17.10 -7.17 13.90
N TYR A 151 -16.68 -5.95 14.21
CA TYR A 151 -15.28 -5.57 14.41
C TYR A 151 -15.09 -5.11 15.85
N LEU A 152 -13.96 -5.44 16.49
CA LEU A 152 -13.71 -5.01 17.87
C LEU A 152 -13.79 -3.48 18.01
N ILE A 153 -13.21 -2.76 17.05
CA ILE A 153 -13.32 -1.30 16.91
C ILE A 153 -13.98 -0.98 15.57
N ASP A 154 -15.06 -0.21 15.61
CA ASP A 154 -15.88 0.12 14.43
C ASP A 154 -16.03 1.65 14.29
N LEU A 155 -15.22 2.24 13.40
CA LEU A 155 -15.28 3.65 13.00
C LEU A 155 -16.33 3.84 11.89
N SER A 156 -17.47 3.20 12.02
CA SER A 156 -18.72 3.67 11.43
C SER A 156 -19.44 4.58 12.42
N SER A 157 -20.49 5.26 11.96
CA SER A 157 -21.38 6.04 12.82
C SER A 157 -22.75 5.36 12.81
N ASP A 158 -23.40 5.27 13.98
CA ASP A 158 -24.81 4.87 14.07
C ASP A 158 -25.76 5.92 13.44
N SER A 159 -25.27 7.14 13.25
CA SER A 159 -25.96 8.24 12.56
C SER A 159 -25.05 8.78 11.44
N PRO A 160 -24.92 8.06 10.32
CA PRO A 160 -24.17 8.55 9.17
C PRO A 160 -24.93 9.75 8.58
N ASP A 161 -24.25 10.90 8.47
CA ASP A 161 -24.83 12.07 7.82
C ASP A 161 -24.69 11.90 6.30
N HIS A 162 -25.72 11.28 5.71
CA HIS A 162 -25.79 10.96 4.27
C HIS A 162 -25.76 12.18 3.34
N ASN A 163 -25.91 13.40 3.88
CA ASN A 163 -25.83 14.64 3.11
C ASN A 163 -24.44 15.31 3.19
N SER A 164 -23.45 14.63 3.75
CA SER A 164 -22.17 15.25 4.08
C SER A 164 -20.94 14.37 3.87
N GLY A 165 -19.76 14.99 3.90
CA GLY A 165 -18.45 14.40 3.62
C GLY A 165 -18.02 13.26 4.54
N TYR A 166 -16.89 13.40 5.22
CA TYR A 166 -16.31 12.31 6.01
C TYR A 166 -16.94 12.17 7.40
N ASN A 167 -17.01 10.94 7.92
CA ASN A 167 -17.49 10.62 9.26
C ASN A 167 -16.53 11.15 10.34
N TYR A 168 -15.24 10.88 10.14
CA TYR A 168 -14.17 11.22 11.06
C TYR A 168 -12.97 11.76 10.30
N GLU A 169 -12.18 12.62 10.96
CA GLU A 169 -10.90 13.09 10.43
C GLU A 169 -9.81 13.01 11.51
N PHE A 170 -8.61 12.58 11.13
CA PHE A 170 -7.45 12.59 12.04
C PHE A 170 -7.71 11.77 13.32
N VAL A 171 -8.17 10.53 13.13
CA VAL A 171 -8.34 9.54 14.20
C VAL A 171 -7.12 8.64 14.25
N THR A 172 -6.62 8.35 15.45
CA THR A 172 -5.48 7.45 15.66
C THR A 172 -5.85 6.28 16.57
N LEU A 173 -5.61 5.06 16.11
CA LEU A 173 -5.66 3.84 16.90
C LEU A 173 -4.23 3.33 17.04
N ARG A 174 -3.70 3.25 18.26
CA ARG A 174 -2.28 2.87 18.44
C ARG A 174 -1.98 2.11 19.70
N ASP A 175 -0.91 1.31 19.68
CA ASP A 175 -0.45 0.54 20.84
C ASP A 175 -1.55 -0.40 21.38
N LEU A 176 -2.24 -1.12 20.48
CA LEU A 176 -3.38 -1.98 20.80
C LEU A 176 -3.10 -3.45 20.47
N LEU A 177 -3.49 -4.35 21.37
CA LEU A 177 -3.68 -5.77 21.04
C LEU A 177 -5.17 -6.04 20.84
N LEU A 178 -5.54 -6.51 19.65
CA LEU A 178 -6.92 -6.77 19.28
C LEU A 178 -7.07 -8.26 18.98
N ASP A 179 -7.81 -8.94 19.86
CA ASP A 179 -8.03 -10.37 19.78
C ASP A 179 -9.49 -10.69 19.50
N SER A 180 -9.76 -11.03 18.24
CA SER A 180 -11.10 -11.30 17.75
C SER A 180 -11.66 -12.65 18.21
N ASN A 181 -10.90 -13.47 18.96
CA ASN A 181 -11.35 -14.76 19.53
C ASN A 181 -12.05 -15.68 18.50
N SER A 182 -11.54 -15.70 17.27
CA SER A 182 -12.07 -16.42 16.10
C SER A 182 -13.46 -15.96 15.66
N ARG A 183 -13.84 -14.71 15.95
CA ARG A 183 -15.13 -14.09 15.61
C ARG A 183 -14.93 -12.72 14.96
N GLY A 184 -15.63 -12.44 13.86
CA GLY A 184 -15.58 -11.13 13.24
C GLY A 184 -14.17 -10.69 12.82
N GLY A 185 -13.92 -9.39 12.96
CA GLY A 185 -12.71 -8.69 12.55
C GLY A 185 -12.12 -7.81 13.65
N GLY A 186 -11.00 -7.16 13.35
CA GLY A 186 -10.29 -6.29 14.30
C GLY A 186 -10.79 -4.85 14.26
N ILE A 187 -10.48 -4.14 13.18
CA ILE A 187 -10.79 -2.71 13.00
C ILE A 187 -11.55 -2.51 11.69
N GLN A 188 -12.66 -1.78 11.74
CA GLN A 188 -13.32 -1.25 10.54
C GLN A 188 -13.24 0.28 10.54
N ILE A 189 -12.83 0.85 9.41
CA ILE A 189 -12.88 2.28 9.12
C ILE A 189 -13.86 2.50 7.98
N SER A 190 -14.81 3.42 8.18
CA SER A 190 -15.82 3.72 7.16
C SER A 190 -15.87 5.22 6.88
N ASN A 191 -15.66 5.58 5.61
CA ASN A 191 -15.76 6.94 5.08
C ASN A 191 -15.08 8.00 5.97
N SER A 192 -13.81 7.77 6.32
CA SER A 192 -13.02 8.64 7.20
C SER A 192 -11.79 9.19 6.46
N LEU A 193 -11.26 10.32 6.94
CA LEU A 193 -10.12 11.00 6.36
C LEU A 193 -8.92 10.97 7.32
N ARG A 194 -7.71 10.68 6.82
CA ARG A 194 -6.47 10.78 7.61
C ARG A 194 -6.47 9.92 8.87
N THR A 195 -6.92 8.68 8.76
CA THR A 195 -6.93 7.73 9.90
C THR A 195 -5.60 7.02 10.02
N SER A 196 -5.04 6.95 11.23
CA SER A 196 -3.80 6.23 11.52
C SER A 196 -4.06 4.98 12.37
N ILE A 197 -3.55 3.83 11.93
CA ILE A 197 -3.46 2.60 12.73
C ILE A 197 -1.97 2.28 12.87
N ASP A 198 -1.47 2.24 14.11
CA ASP A 198 -0.03 2.20 14.39
C ASP A 198 0.32 1.30 15.57
N ASN A 199 1.33 0.44 15.42
CA ASN A 199 1.79 -0.43 16.50
C ASN A 199 0.66 -1.29 17.09
N CYS A 200 -0.12 -1.93 16.22
CA CYS A 200 -1.23 -2.80 16.62
C CYS A 200 -0.89 -4.28 16.36
N TYR A 201 -1.34 -5.16 17.26
CA TYR A 201 -1.29 -6.61 17.10
C TYR A 201 -2.72 -7.15 16.94
N VAL A 202 -3.14 -7.47 15.72
CA VAL A 202 -4.53 -7.86 15.38
C VAL A 202 -4.58 -9.34 15.04
N THR A 203 -5.28 -10.13 15.86
CA THR A 203 -5.24 -11.59 15.77
C THR A 203 -6.61 -12.25 15.91
N ARG A 204 -6.68 -13.53 15.51
CA ARG A 204 -7.86 -14.39 15.72
C ARG A 204 -9.12 -13.84 15.06
N PHE A 205 -9.01 -13.12 13.95
CA PHE A 205 -10.17 -12.76 13.13
C PHE A 205 -10.59 -13.93 12.23
N ASN A 206 -11.88 -14.06 11.93
CA ASN A 206 -12.38 -15.03 10.94
C ASN A 206 -12.91 -14.35 9.66
N THR A 207 -13.00 -13.02 9.65
CA THR A 207 -13.34 -12.18 8.49
C THR A 207 -12.12 -11.35 8.06
N THR A 208 -12.04 -10.09 8.50
CA THR A 208 -11.00 -9.14 8.12
C THR A 208 -10.30 -8.56 9.35
N GLY A 209 -8.96 -8.58 9.38
CA GLY A 209 -8.20 -7.95 10.46
C GLY A 209 -8.44 -6.44 10.51
N ILE A 210 -8.11 -5.72 9.43
CA ILE A 210 -8.38 -4.29 9.26
C ILE A 210 -9.08 -4.04 7.92
N ALA A 211 -10.24 -3.39 7.94
CA ALA A 211 -10.97 -2.97 6.76
C ALA A 211 -11.04 -1.44 6.65
N ALA A 212 -10.53 -0.87 5.56
CA ALA A 212 -10.69 0.54 5.22
C ALA A 212 -11.67 0.70 4.05
N ILE A 213 -12.84 1.28 4.31
CA ILE A 213 -13.97 1.30 3.37
C ILE A 213 -14.34 2.74 3.03
N GLY A 214 -14.14 3.12 1.76
CA GLY A 214 -14.25 4.52 1.34
C GLY A 214 -13.25 5.41 2.09
N GLY A 215 -13.51 6.71 2.14
CA GLY A 215 -12.57 7.64 2.75
C GLY A 215 -11.28 7.80 1.94
N HIS A 216 -10.32 8.54 2.49
CA HIS A 216 -8.98 8.72 1.91
C HIS A 216 -7.92 8.78 3.02
N GLU A 217 -6.67 8.51 2.67
CA GLU A 217 -5.51 8.73 3.55
C GLU A 217 -5.55 7.87 4.83
N THR A 218 -6.01 6.62 4.74
CA THR A 218 -5.85 5.65 5.85
C THR A 218 -4.45 5.06 5.84
N TYR A 219 -3.70 5.25 6.92
CA TYR A 219 -2.32 4.76 7.07
C TYR A 219 -2.25 3.66 8.13
N ILE A 220 -1.85 2.46 7.71
CA ILE A 220 -1.66 1.29 8.57
C ILE A 220 -0.17 1.02 8.65
N ARG A 221 0.41 1.06 9.86
CA ARG A 221 1.87 0.98 10.02
C ARG A 221 2.34 0.24 11.27
N ASN A 222 3.58 -0.26 11.22
CA ASN A 222 4.27 -0.89 12.35
C ASN A 222 3.46 -2.00 13.05
N SER A 223 2.64 -2.73 12.31
CA SER A 223 1.59 -3.59 12.88
C SER A 223 1.79 -5.06 12.50
N TYR A 224 1.18 -5.94 13.27
CA TYR A 224 1.23 -7.39 13.10
C TYR A 224 -0.19 -7.92 12.98
N LEU A 225 -0.48 -8.68 11.92
CA LEU A 225 -1.82 -9.18 11.67
C LEU A 225 -1.81 -10.66 11.29
N GLY A 226 -2.67 -11.46 11.92
CA GLY A 226 -2.94 -12.80 11.41
C GLY A 226 -4.11 -13.52 12.03
N GLN A 227 -4.78 -14.35 11.22
CA GLN A 227 -5.97 -15.08 11.66
C GLN A 227 -5.64 -16.08 12.78
N ILE A 228 -4.45 -16.66 12.78
CA ILE A 228 -3.96 -17.59 13.80
C ILE A 228 -2.54 -17.18 14.23
N PRO A 229 -2.26 -16.91 15.52
CA PRO A 229 -0.90 -16.72 16.01
C PRO A 229 0.02 -17.88 15.64
N THR A 230 1.00 -17.65 14.78
CA THR A 230 1.98 -18.65 14.36
C THR A 230 3.23 -17.99 13.78
N ALA A 231 4.35 -18.71 13.83
CA ALA A 231 5.61 -18.34 13.17
C ALA A 231 5.82 -19.09 11.83
N GLY A 232 4.76 -19.70 11.28
CA GLY A 232 4.79 -20.52 10.07
C GLY A 232 4.67 -22.02 10.35
N GLY A 233 4.34 -22.80 9.32
CA GLY A 233 4.22 -24.27 9.42
C GLY A 233 3.04 -24.78 10.26
N ASP A 234 2.00 -23.97 10.47
CA ASP A 234 0.79 -24.42 11.15
C ASP A 234 0.06 -25.46 10.28
N HIS A 235 -0.26 -26.62 10.85
CA HIS A 235 -0.96 -27.70 10.15
C HIS A 235 -2.32 -27.31 9.56
N ARG A 236 -2.94 -26.23 10.06
CA ARG A 236 -4.23 -25.68 9.59
C ARG A 236 -4.08 -24.67 8.47
N GLU A 237 -2.89 -24.42 7.93
CA GLU A 237 -2.66 -23.37 6.93
C GLU A 237 -3.61 -23.43 5.73
N ARG A 238 -3.97 -24.65 5.30
CA ARG A 238 -4.95 -24.87 4.22
C ARG A 238 -6.35 -24.35 4.54
N GLU A 239 -6.70 -24.24 5.81
CA GLU A 239 -8.00 -23.80 6.33
C GLU A 239 -8.04 -22.30 6.58
N PHE A 240 -6.90 -21.60 6.52
CA PHE A 240 -6.87 -20.15 6.63
C PHE A 240 -7.78 -19.54 5.56
N SER A 241 -8.63 -18.62 5.99
CA SER A 241 -9.77 -18.09 5.24
C SER A 241 -9.89 -16.56 5.33
N GLY A 242 -9.34 -15.94 6.38
CA GLY A 242 -9.46 -14.51 6.65
C GLY A 242 -8.63 -13.64 5.70
N THR A 243 -8.95 -12.36 5.67
CA THR A 243 -8.15 -11.31 5.01
C THR A 243 -7.48 -10.46 6.08
N ALA A 244 -6.17 -10.25 6.05
CA ALA A 244 -5.54 -9.45 7.10
C ALA A 244 -5.87 -7.96 6.95
N ILE A 245 -5.71 -7.40 5.74
CA ILE A 245 -6.04 -6.01 5.43
C ILE A 245 -6.88 -5.94 4.17
N ALA A 246 -7.98 -5.19 4.20
CA ALA A 246 -8.79 -4.88 3.04
C ALA A 246 -8.86 -3.37 2.79
N LEU A 247 -8.38 -2.93 1.62
CA LEU A 247 -8.41 -1.55 1.17
C LEU A 247 -9.50 -1.38 0.10
N HIS A 248 -10.69 -0.99 0.55
CA HIS A 248 -11.86 -0.69 -0.27
C HIS A 248 -11.99 0.82 -0.54
N GLY A 249 -10.88 1.43 -0.98
CA GLY A 249 -10.78 2.86 -1.24
C GLY A 249 -9.42 3.20 -1.85
N ASN A 250 -9.22 4.47 -2.15
CA ASN A 250 -7.98 5.00 -2.73
C ASN A 250 -7.14 5.81 -1.74
N ASP A 251 -5.90 6.10 -2.14
CA ASP A 251 -4.96 6.96 -1.41
C ASP A 251 -4.59 6.46 -0.01
N ASN A 252 -4.64 5.15 0.23
CA ASN A 252 -4.25 4.54 1.50
C ASN A 252 -2.79 4.05 1.45
N ALA A 253 -2.20 3.89 2.64
CA ALA A 253 -0.84 3.38 2.79
C ALA A 253 -0.76 2.23 3.79
N VAL A 254 -0.01 1.18 3.45
CA VAL A 254 0.37 0.10 4.36
C VAL A 254 1.89 0.04 4.41
N THR A 255 2.48 0.34 5.57
CA THR A 255 3.94 0.49 5.71
C THR A 255 4.50 -0.26 6.91
N ASP A 256 5.51 -1.11 6.73
CA ASP A 256 6.19 -1.81 7.83
C ASP A 256 5.23 -2.71 8.63
N VAL A 257 4.48 -3.55 7.91
CA VAL A 257 3.46 -4.43 8.49
C VAL A 257 3.82 -5.89 8.25
N VAL A 258 3.72 -6.70 9.29
CA VAL A 258 3.92 -8.16 9.22
C VAL A 258 2.58 -8.85 9.17
N ILE A 259 2.38 -9.72 8.18
CA ILE A 259 1.13 -10.44 7.97
C ILE A 259 1.39 -11.94 7.97
N PHE A 260 0.67 -12.65 8.83
CA PHE A 260 0.77 -14.09 9.03
C PHE A 260 -0.61 -14.75 8.96
N SER A 261 -0.63 -16.05 8.65
CA SER A 261 -1.79 -16.95 8.74
C SER A 261 -3.15 -16.52 8.15
N ALA A 262 -3.21 -15.50 7.30
CA ALA A 262 -4.42 -15.13 6.55
C ALA A 262 -4.48 -15.84 5.18
N ALA A 263 -5.67 -16.05 4.62
CA ALA A 263 -5.81 -16.49 3.24
C ALA A 263 -5.32 -15.42 2.26
N ILE A 264 -5.69 -14.17 2.53
CA ILE A 264 -5.25 -13.00 1.78
C ILE A 264 -4.52 -12.08 2.74
N GLY A 265 -3.29 -11.71 2.42
CA GLY A 265 -2.56 -10.72 3.23
C GLY A 265 -3.19 -9.34 3.07
N ILE A 266 -3.09 -8.75 1.88
CA ILE A 266 -3.71 -7.46 1.57
C ILE A 266 -4.62 -7.58 0.34
N LEU A 267 -5.91 -7.33 0.51
CA LEU A 267 -6.86 -7.18 -0.57
C LEU A 267 -6.98 -5.70 -0.94
N VAL A 268 -6.82 -5.37 -2.22
CA VAL A 268 -6.98 -4.02 -2.75
C VAL A 268 -8.10 -4.01 -3.79
N THR A 269 -9.13 -3.19 -3.57
CA THR A 269 -10.23 -3.00 -4.53
C THR A 269 -10.44 -1.53 -4.91
N GLY A 270 -9.56 -0.62 -4.47
CA GLY A 270 -9.51 0.78 -4.86
C GLY A 270 -8.13 1.19 -5.39
N GLN A 271 -8.05 2.35 -6.04
CA GLN A 271 -6.86 2.78 -6.79
C GLN A 271 -5.81 3.49 -5.94
N ALA A 272 -4.66 3.82 -6.51
CA ALA A 272 -3.71 4.80 -5.96
C ALA A 272 -3.09 4.46 -4.59
N ASN A 273 -3.14 3.20 -4.16
CA ASN A 273 -2.61 2.79 -2.86
C ASN A 273 -1.07 2.61 -2.87
N ALA A 274 -0.45 2.77 -1.70
CA ALA A 274 0.98 2.57 -1.48
C ALA A 274 1.20 1.44 -0.45
N ILE A 275 2.00 0.44 -0.81
CA ILE A 275 2.32 -0.69 0.07
C ILE A 275 3.85 -0.79 0.12
N SER A 276 4.44 -0.68 1.31
CA SER A 276 5.89 -0.85 1.45
C SER A 276 6.34 -1.50 2.74
N GLY A 277 7.49 -2.17 2.74
CA GLY A 277 8.02 -2.76 3.97
C GLY A 277 7.13 -3.87 4.54
N VAL A 278 6.22 -4.43 3.75
CA VAL A 278 5.32 -5.48 4.24
C VAL A 278 6.01 -6.83 4.19
N HIS A 279 5.86 -7.62 5.23
CA HIS A 279 6.32 -9.01 5.28
C HIS A 279 5.10 -9.93 5.31
N CYS A 280 4.80 -10.55 4.17
CA CYS A 280 3.72 -11.52 4.05
C CYS A 280 4.28 -12.94 4.16
N TYR A 281 3.99 -13.62 5.27
CA TYR A 281 4.13 -15.07 5.44
C TYR A 281 2.77 -15.67 5.82
N ASN A 282 1.72 -15.17 5.18
CA ASN A 282 0.38 -15.72 5.27
C ASN A 282 0.27 -17.03 4.46
N LYS A 283 -0.95 -17.53 4.24
CA LYS A 283 -1.18 -18.77 3.49
C LYS A 283 -0.36 -18.81 2.19
N ALA A 284 0.39 -19.89 2.00
CA ALA A 284 1.24 -20.08 0.84
C ALA A 284 0.45 -20.14 -0.45
N THR A 285 1.05 -19.67 -1.55
CA THR A 285 0.45 -19.72 -2.89
C THR A 285 0.07 -21.15 -3.29
N GLY A 286 0.90 -22.13 -2.92
CA GLY A 286 0.62 -23.56 -3.18
C GLY A 286 -0.62 -24.11 -2.49
N PHE A 287 -1.16 -23.41 -1.49
CA PHE A 287 -2.43 -23.73 -0.82
C PHE A 287 -3.57 -22.80 -1.21
N GLY A 288 -3.35 -21.93 -2.22
CA GLY A 288 -4.32 -20.96 -2.69
C GLY A 288 -4.35 -19.65 -1.91
N GLY A 289 -3.32 -19.38 -1.09
CA GLY A 289 -3.18 -18.08 -0.44
C GLY A 289 -2.61 -17.01 -1.38
N MET A 290 -2.84 -15.74 -1.04
CA MET A 290 -2.35 -14.59 -1.78
C MET A 290 -1.74 -13.59 -0.81
N GLY A 291 -0.50 -13.16 -1.05
CA GLY A 291 0.17 -12.17 -0.22
C GLY A 291 -0.47 -10.80 -0.40
N ILE A 292 -0.55 -10.36 -1.65
CA ILE A 292 -1.31 -9.17 -2.05
C ILE A 292 -2.19 -9.53 -3.24
N PHE A 293 -3.47 -9.17 -3.16
CA PHE A 293 -4.42 -9.34 -4.25
C PHE A 293 -4.95 -7.98 -4.71
N LEU A 294 -4.56 -7.56 -5.91
CA LEU A 294 -5.02 -6.36 -6.59
C LEU A 294 -6.23 -6.69 -7.47
N LYS A 295 -7.43 -6.53 -6.91
CA LYS A 295 -8.71 -6.79 -7.56
C LYS A 295 -9.29 -5.50 -8.16
N THR A 296 -8.49 -4.88 -9.01
CA THR A 296 -8.74 -3.54 -9.61
C THR A 296 -8.52 -3.57 -11.12
N PRO A 297 -9.29 -4.38 -11.88
CA PRO A 297 -9.03 -4.61 -13.30
C PRO A 297 -9.14 -3.33 -14.12
N GLY A 298 -8.03 -2.95 -14.76
CA GLY A 298 -7.91 -1.76 -15.61
C GLY A 298 -7.66 -0.45 -14.86
N LEU A 299 -7.58 -0.46 -13.53
CA LEU A 299 -7.53 0.74 -12.69
C LEU A 299 -6.67 0.51 -11.42
N THR A 300 -5.46 -0.02 -11.53
CA THR A 300 -4.67 -0.42 -10.34
C THR A 300 -3.97 0.74 -9.64
N GLN A 301 -3.13 1.49 -10.36
CA GLN A 301 -2.39 2.67 -9.86
C GLN A 301 -1.64 2.47 -8.53
N THR A 302 -1.26 1.23 -8.22
CA THR A 302 -0.72 0.83 -6.91
C THR A 302 0.78 0.65 -6.97
N ARG A 303 1.46 1.02 -5.88
CA ARG A 303 2.91 0.85 -5.70
C ARG A 303 3.15 -0.16 -4.59
N ILE A 304 3.91 -1.22 -4.87
CA ILE A 304 4.35 -2.26 -3.94
C ILE A 304 5.88 -2.25 -3.95
N VAL A 305 6.50 -1.83 -2.86
CA VAL A 305 7.95 -1.58 -2.83
C VAL A 305 8.61 -2.06 -1.55
N ASN A 306 9.85 -2.53 -1.59
CA ASN A 306 10.63 -2.88 -0.40
C ASN A 306 9.95 -3.94 0.49
N SER A 307 9.28 -4.92 -0.10
CA SER A 307 8.47 -5.90 0.64
C SER A 307 9.12 -7.29 0.63
N TYR A 308 8.71 -8.14 1.58
CA TYR A 308 9.15 -9.53 1.68
C TYR A 308 7.95 -10.49 1.61
N PHE A 309 8.01 -11.42 0.66
CA PHE A 309 6.97 -12.37 0.32
C PHE A 309 7.48 -13.79 0.56
N ASP A 310 7.05 -14.42 1.65
CA ASP A 310 7.52 -15.73 2.10
C ASP A 310 6.48 -16.81 1.75
N PHE A 311 6.77 -17.62 0.72
CA PHE A 311 5.89 -18.65 0.12
C PHE A 311 4.56 -18.16 -0.48
N THR A 312 4.29 -16.84 -0.48
CA THR A 312 3.05 -16.24 -0.96
C THR A 312 3.32 -15.10 -1.94
N GLY A 313 2.49 -14.93 -2.97
CA GLY A 313 2.79 -14.03 -4.10
C GLY A 313 1.92 -12.78 -4.19
N ILE A 314 2.03 -12.11 -5.34
CA ILE A 314 1.13 -11.02 -5.74
C ILE A 314 0.24 -11.54 -6.86
N VAL A 315 -1.07 -11.29 -6.75
CA VAL A 315 -2.02 -11.51 -7.86
C VAL A 315 -2.58 -10.16 -8.28
N ALA A 316 -2.53 -9.84 -9.57
CA ALA A 316 -3.05 -8.60 -10.11
C ALA A 316 -3.97 -8.84 -11.31
N GLU A 317 -5.24 -8.45 -11.18
CA GLU A 317 -6.22 -8.51 -12.26
C GLU A 317 -6.07 -7.29 -13.17
N ASP A 318 -5.89 -7.52 -14.48
CA ASP A 318 -5.65 -6.52 -15.53
C ASP A 318 -4.87 -5.27 -15.07
N PRO A 319 -3.60 -5.40 -14.66
CA PRO A 319 -2.92 -4.31 -13.96
C PRO A 319 -2.67 -3.10 -14.86
N VAL A 320 -3.00 -1.92 -14.34
CA VAL A 320 -2.74 -0.62 -14.99
C VAL A 320 -2.00 0.31 -14.02
N GLN A 321 -0.83 0.81 -14.42
CA GLN A 321 0.04 1.66 -13.58
C GLN A 321 0.44 0.99 -12.26
N LEU A 322 0.91 -0.26 -12.35
CA LEU A 322 1.39 -1.04 -11.19
C LEU A 322 2.91 -0.99 -11.12
N SER A 323 3.46 -0.79 -9.92
CA SER A 323 4.90 -0.94 -9.66
C SER A 323 5.15 -1.97 -8.57
N VAL A 324 6.01 -2.96 -8.86
CA VAL A 324 6.50 -3.98 -7.92
C VAL A 324 8.03 -3.96 -7.95
N THR A 325 8.66 -3.39 -6.92
CA THR A 325 10.11 -3.12 -6.95
C THR A 325 10.83 -3.38 -5.64
N ASN A 326 12.13 -3.71 -5.73
CA ASN A 326 13.03 -3.87 -4.58
C ASN A 326 12.49 -4.81 -3.50
N SER A 327 11.75 -5.84 -3.91
CA SER A 327 11.13 -6.81 -3.00
C SER A 327 11.85 -8.16 -3.07
N PHE A 328 11.72 -8.95 -2.00
CA PHE A 328 12.21 -10.31 -1.93
C PHE A 328 11.06 -11.31 -1.97
N PHE A 329 11.13 -12.30 -2.84
CA PHE A 329 10.17 -13.39 -2.98
C PHE A 329 10.88 -14.72 -2.67
N LEU A 330 10.42 -15.41 -1.63
CA LEU A 330 10.95 -16.70 -1.19
C LEU A 330 9.93 -17.82 -1.44
N GLY A 331 10.41 -19.03 -1.67
CA GLY A 331 9.59 -20.24 -1.61
C GLY A 331 8.65 -20.39 -2.80
N ASP A 332 9.12 -20.08 -4.00
CA ASP A 332 8.34 -20.08 -5.26
C ASP A 332 7.23 -19.00 -5.32
N ALA A 333 7.28 -18.02 -4.41
CA ALA A 333 6.48 -16.81 -4.51
C ALA A 333 6.78 -16.06 -5.82
N HIS A 334 5.72 -15.57 -6.47
CA HIS A 334 5.79 -14.95 -7.80
C HIS A 334 4.73 -13.86 -7.95
N VAL A 335 4.83 -13.11 -9.05
CA VAL A 335 3.79 -12.17 -9.48
C VAL A 335 2.94 -12.85 -10.55
N LEU A 336 1.62 -12.91 -10.35
CA LEU A 336 0.65 -13.44 -11.30
C LEU A 336 -0.18 -12.30 -11.88
N PHE A 337 -0.11 -12.10 -13.20
CA PHE A 337 -1.05 -11.24 -13.91
C PHE A 337 -2.23 -12.08 -14.37
N LYS A 338 -3.44 -11.70 -13.96
CA LYS A 338 -4.67 -12.38 -14.31
C LYS A 338 -5.49 -11.56 -15.30
N SER A 339 -5.81 -12.16 -16.43
CA SER A 339 -6.62 -11.53 -17.47
C SER A 339 -8.10 -11.65 -17.12
N VAL A 340 -8.77 -10.51 -17.02
CA VAL A 340 -10.24 -10.42 -16.87
C VAL A 340 -10.85 -9.76 -18.10
N LYS A 341 -10.25 -8.65 -18.53
CA LYS A 341 -10.56 -7.90 -19.77
C LYS A 341 -9.37 -7.90 -20.73
N GLY A 342 -8.25 -8.52 -20.36
CA GLY A 342 -7.07 -8.67 -21.19
C GLY A 342 -6.23 -7.39 -21.30
N ILE A 343 -6.07 -6.63 -20.22
CA ILE A 343 -5.32 -5.37 -20.21
C ILE A 343 -4.12 -5.44 -19.25
N VAL A 344 -2.93 -5.10 -19.73
CA VAL A 344 -1.75 -4.81 -18.90
C VAL A 344 -1.12 -3.52 -19.42
N ASN A 345 -1.09 -2.45 -18.63
CA ASN A 345 -0.59 -1.16 -19.12
C ASN A 345 0.23 -0.41 -18.07
N GLY A 346 1.45 0.01 -18.39
CA GLY A 346 2.28 0.82 -17.48
C GLY A 346 2.69 0.04 -16.23
N VAL A 347 3.16 -1.19 -16.41
CA VAL A 347 3.46 -2.12 -15.31
C VAL A 347 4.95 -2.33 -15.18
N ASN A 348 5.49 -2.17 -13.97
CA ASN A 348 6.89 -2.42 -13.66
C ASN A 348 7.00 -3.57 -12.65
N VAL A 349 7.74 -4.63 -12.99
CA VAL A 349 8.21 -5.67 -12.06
C VAL A 349 9.73 -5.71 -12.18
N VAL A 350 10.41 -4.90 -11.39
CA VAL A 350 11.84 -4.64 -11.57
C VAL A 350 12.63 -4.63 -10.27
N ASP A 351 13.93 -4.97 -10.37
CA ASP A 351 14.88 -4.86 -9.26
C ASP A 351 14.48 -5.71 -8.04
N ASN A 352 13.83 -6.86 -8.26
CA ASN A 352 13.43 -7.79 -7.20
C ASN A 352 14.35 -9.02 -7.13
N MET A 353 14.38 -9.67 -5.97
CA MET A 353 15.05 -10.95 -5.75
C MET A 353 14.01 -12.07 -5.62
N PHE A 354 14.23 -13.18 -6.32
CA PHE A 354 13.39 -14.37 -6.26
C PHE A 354 14.22 -15.60 -5.89
N SER A 355 13.78 -16.38 -4.91
CA SER A 355 14.44 -17.61 -4.48
C SER A 355 13.42 -18.73 -4.30
N GLY A 356 13.62 -19.85 -4.98
CA GLY A 356 12.65 -20.94 -5.05
C GLY A 356 13.25 -22.34 -4.97
N SER A 357 12.42 -23.33 -5.30
CA SER A 357 12.67 -24.74 -5.03
C SER A 357 13.48 -25.47 -6.11
N GLY A 358 13.85 -24.81 -7.21
CA GLY A 358 14.49 -25.45 -8.36
C GLY A 358 13.51 -26.14 -9.32
N LYS A 359 12.20 -25.98 -9.12
CA LYS A 359 11.14 -26.60 -9.94
C LYS A 359 10.74 -25.78 -11.17
N ASN A 360 11.60 -24.86 -11.61
CA ASN A 360 11.37 -23.99 -12.78
C ASN A 360 10.10 -23.13 -12.69
N VAL A 361 9.74 -22.66 -11.50
CA VAL A 361 8.61 -21.73 -11.31
C VAL A 361 8.99 -20.36 -11.88
N ASP A 362 8.10 -19.78 -12.68
CA ASP A 362 8.26 -18.45 -13.25
C ASP A 362 8.09 -17.35 -12.21
N ILE A 363 8.96 -16.35 -12.25
CA ILE A 363 8.85 -15.17 -11.37
C ILE A 363 7.67 -14.25 -11.73
N VAL A 364 7.27 -14.26 -13.00
CA VAL A 364 6.09 -13.57 -13.52
C VAL A 364 5.30 -14.53 -14.38
N GLN A 365 4.02 -14.70 -14.02
CA GLN A 365 3.10 -15.65 -14.66
C GLN A 365 1.89 -14.93 -15.24
N LEU A 366 1.27 -15.56 -16.24
CA LEU A 366 0.03 -15.11 -16.85
C LEU A 366 -1.06 -16.14 -16.57
N ASP A 367 -2.15 -15.72 -15.95
CA ASP A 367 -3.42 -16.45 -15.91
C ASP A 367 -4.34 -15.89 -16.99
N GLU A 368 -4.36 -16.56 -18.13
CA GLU A 368 -5.21 -16.26 -19.29
C GLU A 368 -6.43 -17.19 -19.39
N THR A 369 -6.81 -17.86 -18.30
CA THR A 369 -8.00 -18.75 -18.29
C THR A 369 -9.29 -17.99 -18.60
N GLY A 370 -9.33 -16.68 -18.32
CA GLY A 370 -10.41 -15.77 -18.71
C GLY A 370 -10.30 -15.17 -20.12
N GLY A 371 -9.26 -15.53 -20.89
CA GLY A 371 -8.92 -14.95 -22.19
C GLY A 371 -7.51 -14.34 -22.20
N SER A 372 -6.93 -14.15 -23.38
CA SER A 372 -5.57 -13.61 -23.51
C SER A 372 -5.48 -12.12 -23.22
N PHE A 373 -4.27 -11.65 -22.89
CA PHE A 373 -3.96 -10.23 -22.77
C PHE A 373 -3.91 -9.55 -24.15
N ALA A 374 -5.07 -9.08 -24.62
CA ALA A 374 -5.20 -8.42 -25.91
C ALA A 374 -4.53 -7.03 -25.98
N ARG A 375 -4.40 -6.34 -24.83
CA ARG A 375 -3.81 -5.01 -24.74
C ARG A 375 -2.69 -4.99 -23.71
N VAL A 376 -1.46 -5.17 -24.19
CA VAL A 376 -0.22 -5.04 -23.42
C VAL A 376 0.45 -3.75 -23.85
N ASP A 377 0.79 -2.83 -22.95
CA ASP A 377 1.51 -1.60 -23.31
C ASP A 377 2.37 -1.09 -22.14
N GLN A 378 3.55 -0.52 -22.40
CA GLN A 378 4.42 0.05 -21.36
C GLN A 378 4.68 -0.93 -20.20
N VAL A 379 5.02 -2.19 -20.51
CA VAL A 379 5.24 -3.24 -19.51
C VAL A 379 6.72 -3.60 -19.40
N VAL A 380 7.31 -3.35 -18.24
CA VAL A 380 8.72 -3.63 -17.94
C VAL A 380 8.79 -4.73 -16.87
N VAL A 381 9.22 -5.91 -17.28
CA VAL A 381 9.71 -6.94 -16.37
C VAL A 381 11.19 -7.08 -16.67
N ASP A 382 12.07 -6.63 -15.77
CA ASP A 382 13.51 -6.58 -16.04
C ASP A 382 14.33 -6.45 -14.74
N ARG A 383 15.64 -6.68 -14.80
CA ARG A 383 16.59 -6.51 -13.68
C ARG A 383 16.21 -7.26 -12.40
N ASN A 384 15.53 -8.38 -12.54
CA ASN A 384 15.24 -9.27 -11.41
C ASN A 384 16.34 -10.32 -11.29
N ASN A 385 16.67 -10.72 -10.07
CA ASN A 385 17.61 -11.81 -9.78
C ASN A 385 16.85 -13.06 -9.36
N VAL A 386 17.27 -14.23 -9.86
CA VAL A 386 16.61 -15.51 -9.55
C VAL A 386 17.61 -16.53 -9.02
N ASN A 387 17.19 -17.29 -8.01
CA ASN A 387 17.86 -18.49 -7.52
C ASN A 387 16.85 -19.64 -7.45
N GLY A 388 17.03 -20.72 -8.23
CA GLY A 388 16.09 -21.84 -8.24
C GLY A 388 14.71 -21.56 -8.87
N MET A 389 14.55 -20.44 -9.58
CA MET A 389 13.33 -20.05 -10.32
C MET A 389 13.68 -19.65 -11.75
N ARG A 390 12.69 -19.61 -12.65
CA ARG A 390 12.89 -19.21 -14.05
C ARG A 390 12.70 -17.69 -14.19
N LEU A 391 13.77 -17.03 -14.66
CA LEU A 391 13.73 -15.61 -15.00
C LEU A 391 12.74 -15.39 -16.15
N ARG A 392 11.88 -14.39 -16.00
CA ARG A 392 10.98 -13.90 -17.04
C ARG A 392 11.21 -12.42 -17.21
N SER A 393 11.18 -11.94 -18.45
CA SER A 393 11.51 -10.55 -18.80
C SER A 393 10.70 -10.08 -20.00
N THR A 394 10.47 -8.77 -20.13
CA THR A 394 9.94 -8.17 -21.38
C THR A 394 11.05 -7.71 -22.33
N VAL A 395 12.30 -7.68 -21.86
CA VAL A 395 13.49 -7.42 -22.66
C VAL A 395 14.46 -8.60 -22.57
N ALA A 396 14.92 -9.11 -23.71
CA ALA A 396 15.84 -10.24 -23.73
C ALA A 396 16.99 -10.03 -24.72
N ARG A 397 18.13 -10.64 -24.42
CA ARG A 397 19.33 -10.66 -25.27
C ARG A 397 19.73 -12.10 -25.55
N GLY A 398 20.13 -12.38 -26.78
CA GLY A 398 20.55 -13.70 -27.21
C GLY A 398 21.45 -13.62 -28.43
N GLY A 399 22.08 -14.74 -28.78
CA GLY A 399 22.90 -14.80 -29.97
C GLY A 399 23.04 -16.22 -30.49
N VAL A 400 23.37 -16.32 -31.77
CA VAL A 400 23.57 -17.59 -32.46
C VAL A 400 24.71 -17.45 -33.44
N GLN A 401 25.57 -18.47 -33.49
CA GLN A 401 26.67 -18.56 -34.44
C GLN A 401 26.27 -19.47 -35.60
N GLY A 402 26.42 -18.97 -36.82
CA GLY A 402 26.24 -19.76 -38.04
C GLY A 402 27.53 -20.49 -38.43
N ASN A 403 27.39 -21.62 -39.10
CA ASN A 403 28.51 -22.48 -39.52
C ASN A 403 28.90 -22.30 -41.00
N GLY A 404 28.44 -21.24 -41.66
CA GLY A 404 28.71 -20.99 -43.08
C GLY A 404 27.84 -21.75 -44.07
N ASN A 405 27.07 -22.76 -43.62
CA ASN A 405 26.25 -23.60 -44.51
C ASN A 405 24.80 -23.12 -44.64
N SER A 406 24.41 -22.10 -43.89
CA SER A 406 23.07 -21.52 -43.86
C SER A 406 23.17 -20.01 -44.06
N SER A 407 22.16 -19.44 -44.71
CA SER A 407 21.95 -18.00 -44.80
C SER A 407 20.90 -17.49 -43.79
N SER A 408 20.55 -18.30 -42.79
CA SER A 408 19.51 -17.99 -41.80
C SER A 408 19.97 -18.31 -40.38
N TRP A 409 19.70 -17.37 -39.47
CA TRP A 409 20.02 -17.41 -38.05
C TRP A 409 18.75 -17.19 -37.25
N ALA A 410 18.50 -18.05 -36.27
CA ALA A 410 17.31 -17.97 -35.46
C ALA A 410 17.64 -17.97 -33.97
N VAL A 411 17.10 -17.01 -33.24
CA VAL A 411 17.23 -16.89 -31.78
C VAL A 411 15.84 -17.01 -31.17
N ASP A 412 15.66 -17.99 -30.29
CA ASP A 412 14.40 -18.26 -29.59
C ASP A 412 14.44 -17.65 -28.19
N PHE A 413 13.46 -16.81 -27.89
CA PHE A 413 13.32 -16.11 -26.61
C PHE A 413 12.14 -16.62 -25.77
N SER A 414 11.47 -17.71 -26.17
CA SER A 414 10.28 -18.25 -25.52
C SER A 414 10.47 -18.57 -24.03
N SER A 415 11.67 -19.01 -23.65
CA SER A 415 12.01 -19.32 -22.26
C SER A 415 12.15 -18.10 -21.36
N VAL A 416 12.35 -16.91 -21.95
CA VAL A 416 12.61 -15.65 -21.22
C VAL A 416 11.42 -14.68 -21.32
N LEU A 417 10.84 -14.52 -22.52
CA LEU A 417 9.83 -13.50 -22.77
C LEU A 417 8.50 -13.82 -22.09
N VAL A 418 7.97 -12.87 -21.31
CA VAL A 418 6.73 -13.02 -20.53
C VAL A 418 5.53 -13.30 -21.44
N PHE A 419 5.31 -12.46 -22.45
CA PHE A 419 4.12 -12.55 -23.30
C PHE A 419 4.37 -13.46 -24.50
N PRO A 420 3.39 -14.27 -24.92
CA PRO A 420 3.52 -15.06 -26.14
C PRO A 420 3.42 -14.15 -27.38
N ASN A 421 4.33 -14.33 -28.34
CA ASN A 421 4.24 -13.75 -29.67
C ASN A 421 4.07 -12.21 -29.71
N LEU A 422 4.79 -11.48 -28.85
CA LEU A 422 4.65 -10.02 -28.69
C LEU A 422 5.99 -9.27 -28.85
N ILE A 423 6.90 -9.74 -29.71
CA ILE A 423 8.12 -8.97 -29.99
C ILE A 423 7.73 -7.72 -30.78
N ARG A 424 7.95 -6.53 -30.21
CA ARG A 424 7.62 -5.24 -30.83
C ARG A 424 8.83 -4.55 -31.45
N GLN A 425 9.97 -4.68 -30.79
CA GLN A 425 11.22 -4.11 -31.26
C GLN A 425 12.31 -5.16 -31.28
N VAL A 426 13.14 -5.09 -32.32
CA VAL A 426 14.34 -5.90 -32.48
C VAL A 426 15.50 -4.97 -32.80
N GLN A 427 16.61 -5.16 -32.10
CA GLN A 427 17.91 -4.63 -32.48
C GLN A 427 18.85 -5.81 -32.65
N TYR A 428 19.66 -5.82 -33.72
CA TYR A 428 20.61 -6.89 -33.92
C TYR A 428 21.94 -6.39 -34.46
N SER A 429 22.99 -7.15 -34.21
CA SER A 429 24.31 -7.00 -34.81
C SER A 429 24.65 -8.25 -35.60
N PHE A 430 25.24 -8.06 -36.77
CA PHE A 430 25.66 -9.14 -37.67
C PHE A 430 27.18 -9.05 -37.84
N ILE A 431 27.89 -10.11 -37.45
CA ILE A 431 29.36 -10.15 -37.47
C ILE A 431 29.80 -11.35 -38.31
N SER A 432 30.23 -11.10 -39.55
CA SER A 432 30.82 -12.11 -40.43
C SER A 432 32.21 -12.53 -39.95
N SER A 433 32.52 -13.82 -39.96
CA SER A 433 33.86 -14.34 -39.60
C SER A 433 34.94 -13.97 -40.63
N ASP A 434 34.57 -13.81 -41.90
CA ASP A 434 35.47 -13.55 -43.03
C ASP A 434 35.57 -12.07 -43.42
N GLY A 435 34.89 -11.18 -42.69
CA GLY A 435 34.82 -9.75 -42.98
C GLY A 435 33.92 -9.38 -44.17
N SER A 436 33.16 -10.33 -44.72
CA SER A 436 32.17 -10.05 -45.76
C SER A 436 30.97 -9.26 -45.21
N PHE A 437 30.29 -8.51 -46.08
CA PHE A 437 29.12 -7.73 -45.70
C PHE A 437 27.93 -8.06 -46.60
N PRO A 438 27.39 -9.30 -46.52
CA PRO A 438 26.25 -9.68 -47.34
C PRO A 438 25.02 -8.87 -46.96
N ALA A 439 24.14 -8.61 -47.93
CA ALA A 439 22.84 -8.01 -47.63
C ALA A 439 22.04 -8.93 -46.70
N HIS A 440 21.50 -8.39 -45.61
CA HIS A 440 20.79 -9.15 -44.60
C HIS A 440 19.61 -8.38 -44.01
N VAL A 441 18.60 -9.11 -43.52
CA VAL A 441 17.33 -8.55 -43.09
C VAL A 441 16.70 -9.35 -41.94
N LEU A 442 15.97 -8.65 -41.06
CA LEU A 442 15.04 -9.26 -40.12
C LEU A 442 13.87 -9.86 -40.89
N ARG A 443 13.72 -11.19 -40.82
CA ARG A 443 12.74 -11.93 -41.62
C ARG A 443 11.48 -12.31 -40.85
N ASN A 444 11.61 -12.66 -39.57
CA ASN A 444 10.50 -13.09 -38.73
C ASN A 444 10.74 -12.76 -37.25
N VAL A 445 9.65 -12.51 -36.51
CA VAL A 445 9.59 -12.29 -35.05
C VAL A 445 8.48 -13.10 -34.36
N SER A 446 7.80 -13.98 -35.09
CA SER A 446 6.69 -14.78 -34.57
C SER A 446 7.15 -15.81 -33.54
N GLU A 447 6.24 -16.28 -32.68
CA GLU A 447 6.51 -17.37 -31.72
C GLU A 447 7.68 -17.04 -30.77
N ASN A 448 7.87 -15.75 -30.45
CA ASN A 448 9.01 -15.26 -29.66
C ASN A 448 10.38 -15.62 -30.26
N ARG A 449 10.44 -15.84 -31.57
CA ARG A 449 11.66 -16.23 -32.29
C ARG A 449 12.03 -15.17 -33.31
N VAL A 450 13.25 -14.67 -33.22
CA VAL A 450 13.81 -13.74 -34.20
C VAL A 450 14.57 -14.53 -35.26
N VAL A 451 14.28 -14.27 -36.53
CA VAL A 451 14.98 -14.87 -37.68
C VAL A 451 15.63 -13.77 -38.51
N ILE A 452 16.96 -13.79 -38.60
CA ILE A 452 17.74 -12.94 -39.51
C ILE A 452 18.15 -13.79 -40.72
N GLN A 453 18.00 -13.24 -41.92
CA GLN A 453 18.36 -13.92 -43.16
C GLN A 453 19.31 -13.05 -43.99
N ALA A 454 20.36 -13.65 -44.56
CA ALA A 454 21.27 -13.05 -45.52
C ALA A 454 20.99 -13.55 -46.95
N GLU A 455 21.46 -12.82 -47.95
CA GLU A 455 21.33 -13.22 -49.36
C GLU A 455 22.17 -14.45 -49.74
N THR A 456 23.29 -14.66 -49.05
CA THR A 456 24.21 -15.77 -49.26
C THR A 456 24.53 -16.47 -47.95
N ALA A 457 24.95 -17.74 -48.06
CA ALA A 457 25.48 -18.46 -46.92
C ALA A 457 26.84 -17.87 -46.53
N VAL A 458 26.99 -17.52 -45.25
CA VAL A 458 28.20 -16.93 -44.68
C VAL A 458 28.35 -17.44 -43.25
N GLU A 459 29.57 -17.57 -42.78
CA GLU A 459 29.81 -17.82 -41.37
C GLU A 459 29.69 -16.49 -40.62
N ALA A 460 28.65 -16.35 -39.80
CA ALA A 460 28.42 -15.12 -39.05
C ALA A 460 27.82 -15.39 -37.66
N SER A 461 28.14 -14.50 -36.72
CA SER A 461 27.49 -14.42 -35.42
C SER A 461 26.43 -13.33 -35.43
N VAL A 462 25.21 -13.67 -35.00
CA VAL A 462 24.10 -12.73 -34.88
C VAL A 462 23.76 -12.57 -33.40
N TYR A 463 23.79 -11.32 -32.92
CA TYR A 463 23.39 -10.96 -31.57
C TYR A 463 22.12 -10.13 -31.65
N VAL A 464 21.11 -10.47 -30.84
CA VAL A 464 19.77 -9.90 -30.92
C VAL A 464 19.35 -9.40 -29.53
N THR A 465 18.77 -8.21 -29.48
CA THR A 465 18.01 -7.68 -28.35
C THR A 465 16.56 -7.51 -28.80
N VAL A 466 15.61 -7.96 -27.98
CA VAL A 466 14.16 -7.86 -28.23
C VAL A 466 13.45 -7.16 -27.08
N ASP A 467 12.34 -6.49 -27.39
CA ASP A 467 11.49 -5.79 -26.43
C ASP A 467 10.00 -6.04 -26.73
N GLN A 468 9.22 -6.40 -25.70
CA GLN A 468 7.75 -6.57 -25.75
C GLN A 468 6.97 -5.39 -25.15
N GLY A 469 7.63 -4.59 -24.30
CA GLY A 469 7.03 -3.56 -23.46
C GLY A 469 7.02 -2.17 -24.05
N ALA A 470 7.86 -1.87 -25.05
CA ALA A 470 7.94 -0.57 -25.68
C ALA A 470 6.55 -0.12 -26.19
N GLY A 471 6.08 1.01 -25.66
CA GLY A 471 4.90 1.71 -26.16
C GLY A 471 5.30 2.65 -27.29
N PHE A 472 4.83 2.39 -28.50
CA PHE A 472 4.82 3.45 -29.52
C PHE A 472 3.64 4.35 -29.19
N SER A 473 3.91 5.57 -28.71
CA SER A 473 2.94 6.64 -28.90
C SER A 473 2.82 6.86 -30.40
N SER A 474 1.76 6.32 -31.01
CA SER A 474 1.28 6.95 -32.24
C SER A 474 0.76 8.31 -31.82
N SER A 475 1.55 9.34 -32.13
CA SER A 475 1.15 10.74 -32.04
C SER A 475 -0.08 11.01 -32.90
#